data_AF-A0A8S4QQL1-F1
#
_entry.id   AF-A0A8S4QQL1-F1
#
_cell.length_a   1.000
_cell.length_b   1.000
_cell.length_c   1.000
_cell.angle_alpha   90.00
_cell.angle_beta   90.00
_cell.angle_gamma   90.00
#
_symmetry.space_group_name_H-M   'P 1'
#
loop_
_entity.id
_entity.type
_entity.pdbx_description
1 polymer ?
#
loop_
_entity_poly.entity_id
_entity_poly.type
_entity_poly.pdbx_seq_one_letter_code
_entity_poly.pdbx_strand_id
1 'polypeptide(L)' 'MAYHYVVTAQKPTAVTACITGNFTSPTDLNLLVAKVSRLEMYLVTPEGLRPMKEVGLYGRVAKMKLFRPP' A
#
# COMPACT_ATOMS: atom_id res chain seq x y z
N MET A 1 -29.46 -20.66 17.73
CA MET A 1 -28.83 -19.49 17.06
C MET A 1 -27.33 -19.61 17.20
N ALA A 2 -26.57 -19.42 16.13
CA ALA A 2 -25.10 -19.43 16.17
C ALA A 2 -24.56 -18.04 15.82
N TYR A 3 -23.63 -17.54 16.64
CA TYR A 3 -22.96 -16.26 16.43
C TYR A 3 -21.47 -16.55 16.27
N HIS A 4 -20.87 -16.07 15.18
CA HIS A 4 -19.46 -16.32 14.86
C HIS A 4 -18.70 -15.00 14.76
N TYR A 5 -17.46 -15.03 15.22
CA TYR A 5 -16.51 -13.93 15.08
C TYR A 5 -15.36 -14.38 14.19
N VAL A 6 -15.03 -13.56 13.19
CA VAL A 6 -13.96 -13.83 12.23
C VAL A 6 -12.95 -12.69 12.28
N VAL A 7 -11.67 -13.02 12.41
CA VAL A 7 -10.57 -12.06 12.46
C VAL A 7 -9.44 -12.53 11.56
N THR A 8 -8.68 -11.57 11.01
CA THR A 8 -7.51 -11.87 10.20
C THR A 8 -6.32 -12.23 11.10
N ALA A 9 -5.87 -13.49 11.07
CA ALA A 9 -4.71 -13.92 11.85
C ALA A 9 -3.38 -13.39 11.27
N GLN A 10 -3.23 -13.39 9.94
CA GLN A 10 -2.06 -12.87 9.24
C GLN A 10 -2.50 -11.96 8.08
N LYS A 11 -1.87 -10.79 7.97
CA LYS A 11 -2.14 -9.86 6.87
C LYS A 11 -1.73 -10.48 5.53
N PRO A 12 -2.41 -10.15 4.41
CA PRO A 12 -1.99 -10.60 3.09
C PRO A 12 -0.56 -10.17 2.80
N THR A 13 0.29 -11.11 2.40
CA THR A 13 1.71 -10.86 2.08
C THR A 13 1.96 -10.75 0.57
N ALA A 14 1.07 -11.29 -0.26
CA ALA A 14 1.18 -11.27 -1.70
C ALA A 14 1.04 -9.83 -2.26
N VAL A 15 2.04 -9.41 -3.05
CA VAL A 15 2.02 -8.13 -3.76
C VAL A 15 1.16 -8.27 -5.01
N THR A 16 0.11 -7.47 -5.12
CA THR A 16 -0.82 -7.48 -6.27
C THR A 16 -0.56 -6.37 -7.27
N ALA A 17 0.00 -5.24 -6.81
CA ALA A 17 0.42 -4.14 -7.67
C ALA A 17 1.46 -3.28 -6.96
N CYS A 18 2.31 -2.59 -7.72
CA CYS A 18 3.21 -1.58 -7.21
C CYS A 18 3.26 -0.38 -8.15
N ILE A 19 3.54 0.80 -7.60
CA ILE A 19 3.77 2.01 -8.39
C ILE A 19 4.82 2.88 -7.72
N THR A 20 5.63 3.55 -8.52
CA THR A 20 6.62 4.52 -8.07
C THR A 20 6.22 5.93 -8.46
N GLY A 21 6.63 6.90 -7.65
CA GLY A 21 6.51 8.31 -7.97
C GLY A 21 6.47 9.20 -6.72
N ASN A 22 6.24 10.48 -6.93
CA ASN A 22 6.30 11.49 -5.87
C ASN A 22 4.92 11.68 -5.22
N PHE A 23 4.64 10.88 -4.18
CA PHE A 23 3.35 10.88 -3.48
C PHE A 23 3.38 11.66 -2.16
N THR A 24 4.47 11.57 -1.39
CA THR A 24 4.59 12.24 -0.07
C THR A 24 5.08 13.68 -0.18
N SER A 25 5.93 13.95 -1.16
CA SER A 25 6.48 15.29 -1.47
C SER A 25 6.87 15.32 -2.95
N PRO A 26 6.89 16.49 -3.62
CA PRO A 26 7.36 16.61 -5.00
C PRO A 26 8.78 16.11 -5.26
N THR A 27 9.64 16.09 -4.23
CA THR A 27 11.05 15.68 -4.29
C THR A 27 11.27 14.23 -3.88
N ASP A 28 10.33 13.64 -3.14
CA ASP A 28 10.51 12.33 -2.53
C ASP A 28 10.16 11.24 -3.54
N LEU A 29 11.05 10.29 -3.79
CA LEU A 29 10.71 9.11 -4.56
C LEU A 29 10.03 8.08 -3.66
N ASN A 30 8.76 7.83 -3.88
CA ASN A 30 8.01 6.82 -3.13
C ASN A 30 7.80 5.53 -3.92
N LEU A 31 7.68 4.43 -3.19
CA LEU A 31 7.19 3.15 -3.67
C LEU A 31 5.90 2.81 -2.91
N LEU A 32 4.80 2.70 -3.64
CA LEU A 32 3.50 2.28 -3.12
C LEU A 32 3.26 0.83 -3.51
N VAL A 33 2.91 -0.02 -2.53
CA VAL A 33 2.73 -1.46 -2.72
C VAL A 33 1.33 -1.85 -2.27
N ALA A 34 0.54 -2.43 -3.16
CA ALA A 34 -0.77 -2.97 -2.86
C ALA A 34 -0.68 -4.47 -2.57
N LYS A 35 -1.23 -4.88 -1.42
CA LYS A 35 -1.37 -6.28 -0.97
C LYS A 35 -2.83 -6.60 -0.72
N VAL A 36 -3.56 -6.91 -1.79
CA VAL A 36 -5.00 -7.22 -1.78
C VAL A 36 -5.85 -6.08 -1.21
N SER A 37 -6.03 -6.00 0.10
CA SER A 37 -6.82 -5.00 0.82
C SER A 37 -5.96 -4.02 1.61
N ARG A 38 -4.63 -4.04 1.43
CA ARG A 38 -3.69 -3.15 2.13
C ARG A 38 -2.83 -2.38 1.15
N LEU A 39 -2.52 -1.15 1.51
CA LEU A 39 -1.61 -0.27 0.79
C LEU A 39 -0.45 0.10 1.72
N GLU A 40 0.76 -0.25 1.32
CA GLU A 40 2.00 0.09 2.02
C GLU A 40 2.72 1.20 1.24
N MET A 41 3.25 2.18 1.97
CA MET A 41 3.95 3.32 1.42
C MET A 41 5.38 3.36 1.94
N TYR A 42 6.33 3.43 1.02
CA TYR A 42 7.76 3.48 1.30
C TYR A 42 8.39 4.72 0.68
N LEU A 43 9.39 5.27 1.35
CA LEU A 43 10.33 6.23 0.80
C LEU A 43 11.57 5.48 0.31
N VAL A 44 12.00 5.77 -0.91
CA VAL A 44 13.25 5.23 -1.45
C VAL A 44 14.41 6.06 -0.90
N THR A 45 15.29 5.42 -0.14
CA THR A 45 16.54 6.00 0.37
C THR A 45 17.73 5.27 -0.23
N PRO A 46 18.95 5.83 -0.18
CA PRO A 46 20.15 5.15 -0.69
C PRO A 46 20.40 3.78 -0.06
N GLU A 47 19.99 3.59 1.20
CA GLU A 47 20.15 2.35 1.96
C GLU A 47 19.06 1.31 1.65
N GLY A 48 17.95 1.72 1.03
CA GLY A 48 16.84 0.84 0.68
C GLY A 48 15.46 1.49 0.79
N LEU A 49 14.51 0.78 1.37
CA LEU A 49 13.12 1.22 1.48
C LEU A 49 12.78 1.55 2.93
N ARG A 50 12.53 2.82 3.20
CA ARG A 50 12.07 3.27 4.52
C ARG A 50 10.53 3.18 4.58
N PRO A 51 9.95 2.34 5.45
CA PRO A 51 8.50 2.27 5.61
C PRO A 51 7.97 3.59 6.19
N MET A 52 6.93 4.14 5.57
CA MET A 52 6.29 5.38 6.01
C MET A 52 4.92 5.13 6.63
N LYS A 53 4.05 4.41 5.92
CA LYS A 53 2.66 4.20 6.35
C LYS A 53 2.08 2.93 5.73
N GLU A 54 1.17 2.31 6.45
CA GLU A 54 0.32 1.23 5.96
C GLU A 54 -1.16 1.60 6.20
N VAL A 55 -2.01 1.39 5.20
CA VAL A 55 -3.45 1.67 5.25
C VAL A 55 -4.24 0.43 4.83
N GLY A 56 -5.27 0.09 5.60
CA GLY A 56 -6.25 -0.93 5.24
C GLY A 56 -7.40 -0.33 4.43
N LEU A 57 -7.88 -1.07 3.43
CA LEU A 57 -9.00 -0.71 2.58
C LEU A 57 -10.15 -1.68 2.83
N TYR A 58 -11.38 -1.17 2.85
CA TYR A 58 -12.60 -1.99 2.85
C TYR A 58 -12.92 -2.46 1.42
N GLY A 59 -12.02 -3.24 0.85
CA GLY A 59 -12.13 -3.75 -0.52
C GLY A 59 -10.81 -4.31 -1.02
N ARG A 60 -10.78 -4.70 -2.30
CA ARG A 60 -9.57 -5.16 -3.00
C ARG A 60 -9.07 -4.09 -3.96
N VAL A 61 -7.76 -3.84 -3.97
CA VAL A 61 -7.11 -2.98 -4.97
C VAL A 61 -7.20 -3.65 -6.34
N ALA A 62 -8.08 -3.15 -7.19
CA ALA A 62 -8.24 -3.62 -8.57
C ALA A 62 -7.33 -2.87 -9.55
N LYS A 63 -7.17 -1.55 -9.36
CA LYS A 63 -6.28 -0.69 -10.13
C LYS A 63 -5.64 0.33 -9.20
N MET A 64 -4.37 0.64 -9.45
CA MET A 64 -3.62 1.66 -8.74
C MET A 64 -2.81 2.44 -9.79
N LYS A 65 -3.04 3.75 -9.87
CA LYS A 65 -2.32 4.67 -10.76
C LYS A 65 -2.06 5.97 -10.02
N LEU A 66 -0.87 6.52 -10.24
CA LEU A 66 -0.43 7.81 -9.74
C LEU A 66 -0.47 8.79 -10.92
N PHE A 67 -0.93 10.01 -10.67
CA PHE A 67 -0.94 11.07 -11.68
C PHE A 67 -0.65 12.42 -11.00
N ARG A 68 -0.07 13.35 -11.76
CA ARG A 68 0.16 14.73 -11.36
C ARG A 68 -0.60 15.63 -12.35
N PRO A 69 -1.69 16.29 -11.94
CA PRO A 69 -2.40 17.25 -12.77
C PRO A 69 -1.48 18.40 -13.22
N PRO A 70 -1.76 19.03 -14.39
CA PRO A 70 -1.09 20.25 -14.81
C PRO A 70 -1.38 21.43 -13.87
#